data_AF-A0A2H6K6I6-F1
#
_entry.id   AF-A0A2H6K6I6-F1
#
_cell.length_a   1.000
_cell.length_b   1.000
_cell.length_c   1.000
_cell.angle_alpha   90.00
_cell.angle_beta   90.00
_cell.angle_gamma   90.00
#
_symmetry.space_group_name_H-M   'P 1'
#
loop_
_entity.id
_entity.type
_entity.pdbx_description
1 polymer ?
#
loop_
_entity_poly.entity_id
_entity_poly.type
_entity_poly.pdbx_seq_one_letter_code
_entity_poly.pdbx_strand_id
1 'polypeptide(L)'
;MAGFDVQSTSDQYLKTFQRHEAASRRGPTSPDESSELSHLAKLKGDIDVAFSRIQQSLQNKSLTQGDWQKVIDLRQGARLKLDSANARIDDLIKMSASSTDRVLACQVQRYRRIFDQLTDEFRLLGKQVDQRYQSFALFGDNRHPSQPLDMAVNSGQVVVEAIMDVESLTEQASLNLGVLRSGNDRMARIYARVNTMVHEHLFDIHKLQRNINYVLLRNRTVTSLVMGFCLFLIIYKLILSKIV
;
A
#
# COMPACT_ATOMS: atom_id res chain seq x y z
N MET A 1 -2.05 -39.79 -20.45
CA MET A 1 -0.83 -39.26 -21.09
C MET A 1 -1.24 -38.29 -22.18
N ALA A 2 -0.49 -37.18 -22.29
CA ALA A 2 -0.72 -35.97 -23.10
C ALA A 2 -1.93 -35.12 -22.63
N GLY A 3 -1.82 -33.85 -22.24
CA GLY A 3 -0.79 -32.84 -22.46
C GLY A 3 -1.50 -31.58 -22.95
N PHE A 4 -2.11 -30.81 -22.03
CA PHE A 4 -2.84 -29.58 -22.38
C PHE A 4 -1.84 -28.43 -22.53
N ASP A 5 -1.72 -27.88 -23.74
CA ASP A 5 -0.88 -26.73 -24.07
C ASP A 5 -1.38 -25.45 -23.38
N VAL A 6 -0.72 -25.09 -22.28
CA VAL A 6 -0.94 -23.84 -21.53
C VAL A 6 -0.24 -22.63 -22.19
N GLN A 7 0.58 -22.85 -23.24
CA GLN A 7 1.32 -21.78 -23.92
C GLN A 7 0.48 -20.94 -24.89
N SER A 8 -0.64 -21.46 -25.43
CA SER A 8 -1.42 -20.74 -26.47
C SER A 8 -2.26 -19.58 -25.94
N THR A 9 -2.61 -19.55 -24.66
CA THR A 9 -3.53 -18.52 -24.12
C THR A 9 -2.78 -17.28 -23.67
N SER A 10 -1.58 -17.43 -23.10
CA SER A 10 -0.77 -16.31 -22.61
C SER A 10 -0.34 -15.35 -23.73
N ASP A 11 0.05 -15.89 -24.89
CA ASP A 11 0.41 -15.09 -26.07
C ASP A 11 -0.78 -14.37 -26.70
N GLN A 12 -1.99 -14.92 -26.54
CA GLN A 12 -3.22 -14.33 -27.05
C GLN A 12 -3.68 -13.14 -26.19
N TYR A 13 -3.46 -13.20 -24.87
CA TYR A 13 -3.65 -12.07 -23.96
C TYR A 13 -2.60 -10.97 -24.19
N LEU A 14 -1.32 -11.31 -24.41
CA LEU A 14 -0.29 -10.32 -24.70
C LEU A 14 -0.56 -9.54 -26.00
N LYS A 15 -1.03 -10.24 -27.05
CA LYS A 15 -1.36 -9.61 -28.34
C LYS A 15 -2.61 -8.74 -28.28
N THR A 16 -3.60 -9.05 -27.44
CA THR A 16 -4.78 -8.19 -27.26
C THR A 16 -4.45 -6.92 -26.48
N PHE A 17 -3.52 -6.99 -25.51
CA PHE A 17 -3.00 -5.80 -24.82
C PHE A 17 -2.22 -4.86 -25.74
N GLN A 18 -1.31 -5.38 -26.57
CA GLN A 18 -0.56 -4.55 -27.53
C GLN A 18 -1.45 -3.93 -28.61
N ARG A 19 -2.54 -4.60 -29.02
CA ARG A 19 -3.46 -4.06 -30.02
C ARG A 19 -4.34 -2.93 -29.49
N HIS A 20 -4.60 -2.90 -28.17
CA HIS A 20 -5.32 -1.80 -27.52
C HIS A 20 -4.45 -0.54 -27.33
N GLU A 21 -3.13 -0.67 -27.12
CA GLU A 21 -2.21 0.48 -27.08
C GLU A 21 -2.12 1.20 -28.43
N ALA A 22 -2.19 0.47 -29.54
CA ALA A 22 -2.14 1.06 -30.89
C ALA A 22 -3.44 1.79 -31.29
N ALA A 23 -4.59 1.39 -30.74
CA ALA A 23 -5.90 1.95 -31.10
C ALA A 23 -6.27 3.23 -30.32
N SER A 24 -5.58 3.53 -29.20
CA SER A 24 -5.93 4.65 -28.31
C SER A 24 -5.26 6.00 -28.68
N ARG A 25 -4.54 6.08 -29.81
CA ARG A 25 -3.76 7.26 -30.22
C ARG A 25 -4.51 8.34 -31.02
N ARG A 26 -5.84 8.43 -30.97
CA ARG A 26 -6.59 9.51 -31.66
C ARG A 26 -7.67 10.14 -30.78
N GLY A 27 -7.23 11.09 -29.97
CA GLY A 27 -8.03 12.13 -29.32
C GLY A 27 -7.09 13.26 -28.89
N PRO A 28 -7.52 14.53 -28.94
CA PRO A 28 -6.63 15.66 -28.69
C PRO A 28 -6.30 15.70 -27.19
N THR A 29 -5.12 15.21 -26.81
CA THR A 29 -4.67 15.19 -25.43
C THR A 29 -4.21 16.58 -25.01
N SER A 30 -4.88 17.11 -23.99
CA SER A 30 -4.33 18.05 -23.01
C SER A 30 -2.94 17.59 -22.55
N PRO A 31 -2.11 18.48 -21.96
CA PRO A 31 -0.71 18.17 -21.62
C PRO A 31 -0.58 16.79 -20.95
N ASP A 32 0.22 15.99 -21.64
CA ASP A 32 0.40 14.54 -21.68
C ASP A 32 0.34 13.77 -20.34
N GLU A 33 -0.84 13.32 -19.91
CA GLU A 33 -1.04 12.44 -18.74
C GLU A 33 -0.25 11.12 -18.86
N SER A 34 0.03 10.67 -20.08
CA SER A 34 0.88 9.52 -20.37
C SER A 34 2.36 9.79 -20.06
N SER A 35 2.81 11.04 -20.25
CA SER A 35 4.15 11.50 -19.91
C SER A 35 4.36 11.53 -18.40
N GLU A 36 3.35 11.94 -17.63
CA GLU A 36 3.43 11.97 -16.16
C GLU A 36 3.54 10.55 -15.56
N LEU A 37 2.80 9.58 -16.09
CA LEU A 37 2.94 8.18 -15.67
C LEU A 37 4.30 7.58 -16.04
N SER A 38 4.83 7.93 -17.22
CA SER A 38 6.19 7.54 -17.63
C SER A 38 7.26 8.16 -16.73
N HIS A 39 7.07 9.41 -16.32
CA HIS A 39 7.93 10.09 -15.36
C HIS A 39 7.91 9.41 -13.99
N LEU A 40 6.74 9.00 -13.50
CA LEU A 40 6.63 8.20 -12.26
C LEU A 40 7.33 6.84 -12.36
N ALA A 41 7.23 6.16 -13.51
CA ALA A 41 7.94 4.91 -13.76
C ALA A 41 9.46 5.10 -13.67
N LYS A 42 9.97 6.19 -14.25
CA LYS A 42 11.39 6.54 -14.19
C LYS A 42 11.84 6.86 -12.76
N LEU A 43 11.05 7.66 -12.03
CA LEU A 43 11.32 7.98 -10.62
C LEU A 43 11.37 6.72 -9.75
N LYS A 44 10.47 5.76 -9.97
CA LYS A 44 10.50 4.46 -9.30
C LYS A 44 11.85 3.76 -9.51
N GLY A 45 12.29 3.63 -10.76
CA GLY A 45 13.56 2.98 -11.10
C GLY A 45 14.78 3.68 -10.46
N ASP A 46 14.79 5.01 -10.49
CA ASP A 46 15.84 5.82 -9.86
C ASP A 46 15.91 5.60 -8.34
N ILE A 47 14.76 5.49 -7.68
CA ILE A 47 14.65 5.26 -6.23
C ILE A 47 15.12 3.83 -5.89
N ASP A 48 14.69 2.82 -6.66
CA ASP A 48 15.12 1.42 -6.47
C ASP A 48 16.66 1.29 -6.59
N VAL A 49 17.27 1.98 -7.56
CA VAL A 49 18.73 2.01 -7.72
C VAL A 49 19.40 2.71 -6.54
N ALA A 50 18.82 3.80 -6.03
CA ALA A 50 19.36 4.48 -4.85
C ALA A 50 19.28 3.59 -3.60
N PHE A 51 18.17 2.88 -3.39
CA PHE A 51 18.02 1.94 -2.26
C PHE A 51 19.05 0.82 -2.34
N SER A 52 19.21 0.22 -3.52
CA SER A 52 20.17 -0.85 -3.74
C SER A 52 21.59 -0.40 -3.44
N ARG A 53 21.98 0.82 -3.87
CA ARG A 53 23.29 1.39 -3.57
C ARG A 53 23.50 1.65 -2.08
N ILE A 54 22.50 2.22 -1.41
CA ILE A 54 22.56 2.44 0.04
C ILE A 54 22.69 1.10 0.78
N GLN A 55 21.87 0.10 0.43
CA GLN A 55 21.95 -1.23 1.03
C GLN A 55 23.30 -1.90 0.79
N GLN A 56 23.86 -1.79 -0.41
CA GLN A 56 25.18 -2.32 -0.72
C GLN A 56 26.27 -1.63 0.11
N SER A 57 26.21 -0.29 0.25
CA SER A 57 27.13 0.44 1.12
C SER A 57 26.99 -0.02 2.57
N LEU A 58 25.77 -0.25 3.07
CA LEU A 58 25.54 -0.77 4.42
C LEU A 58 26.00 -2.22 4.61
N GLN A 59 26.17 -3.02 3.56
CA GLN A 59 26.71 -4.38 3.70
C GLN A 59 28.23 -4.39 3.97
N ASN A 60 28.93 -3.31 3.64
CA ASN A 60 30.36 -3.22 3.91
C ASN A 60 30.63 -3.11 5.42
N LYS A 61 31.53 -3.97 5.93
CA LYS A 61 31.84 -4.08 7.37
C LYS A 61 32.45 -2.82 7.98
N SER A 62 33.20 -2.04 7.19
CA SER A 62 33.84 -0.80 7.62
C SER A 62 33.67 0.26 6.56
N LEU A 63 32.83 1.25 6.86
CA LEU A 63 32.62 2.42 6.00
C LEU A 63 33.54 3.55 6.49
N THR A 64 34.24 4.20 5.56
CA THR A 64 35.03 5.40 5.87
C THR A 64 34.10 6.61 6.03
N GLN A 65 34.59 7.71 6.62
CA GLN A 65 33.83 8.95 6.72
C GLN A 65 33.37 9.46 5.34
N GLY A 66 34.23 9.34 4.31
CA GLY A 66 33.89 9.71 2.94
C GLY A 66 32.81 8.83 2.32
N ASP A 67 32.71 7.56 2.70
CA ASP A 67 31.66 6.67 2.24
C ASP A 67 30.34 6.92 2.97
N TRP A 68 30.39 7.28 4.25
CA TRP A 68 29.22 7.74 4.99
C TRP A 68 28.60 8.99 4.38
N GLN A 69 29.42 9.96 3.97
CA GLN A 69 28.91 11.15 3.28
C GLN A 69 28.16 10.78 2.01
N LYS A 70 28.72 9.87 1.18
CA LYS A 70 28.04 9.38 -0.04
C LYS A 70 26.70 8.70 0.28
N VAL A 71 26.64 7.91 1.36
CA VAL A 71 25.40 7.25 1.80
C VAL A 71 24.35 8.28 2.23
N ILE A 72 24.76 9.32 2.96
CA ILE A 72 23.87 10.41 3.39
C ILE A 72 23.36 11.19 2.17
N ASP A 73 24.23 11.53 1.23
CA ASP A 73 23.86 12.25 0.00
C ASP A 73 22.88 11.42 -0.86
N LEU A 74 23.13 10.11 -1.01
CA LEU A 74 22.23 9.19 -1.70
C LEU A 74 20.88 9.10 -1.00
N ARG A 75 20.86 9.04 0.33
CA ARG A 75 19.64 9.04 1.14
C ARG A 75 18.84 10.33 0.92
N GLN A 76 19.50 11.49 1.00
CA GLN A 76 18.84 12.77 0.81
C GLN A 76 18.28 12.91 -0.61
N GLY A 77 19.05 12.50 -1.63
CA GLY A 77 18.59 12.48 -3.02
C GLY A 77 17.38 11.56 -3.24
N ALA A 78 17.39 10.36 -2.66
CA ALA A 78 16.26 9.43 -2.73
C ALA A 78 15.01 10.00 -2.04
N ARG A 79 15.17 10.65 -0.89
CA ARG A 79 14.08 11.33 -0.18
C ARG A 79 13.41 12.39 -1.04
N LEU A 80 14.20 13.29 -1.64
CA LEU A 80 13.68 14.37 -2.49
C LEU A 80 12.91 13.82 -3.70
N LYS A 81 13.41 12.75 -4.33
CA LYS A 81 12.72 12.08 -5.45
C LYS A 81 11.40 11.45 -5.02
N LEU A 82 11.38 10.84 -3.84
CA LEU A 82 10.20 10.18 -3.28
C LEU A 82 9.12 11.20 -2.87
N ASP A 83 9.52 12.31 -2.25
CA ASP A 83 8.62 13.43 -1.93
C ASP A 83 8.03 14.05 -3.22
N SER A 84 8.87 14.25 -4.24
CA SER A 84 8.43 14.75 -5.56
C SER A 84 7.45 13.79 -6.25
N ALA A 85 7.69 12.48 -6.19
CA ALA A 85 6.79 11.48 -6.74
C ALA A 85 5.45 11.45 -6.02
N ASN A 86 5.46 11.52 -4.68
CA ASN A 86 4.24 11.53 -3.87
C ASN A 86 3.38 12.77 -4.15
N ALA A 87 3.99 13.95 -4.27
CA ALA A 87 3.29 15.18 -4.64
C ALA A 87 2.64 15.05 -6.04
N ARG A 88 3.36 14.52 -7.03
CA ARG A 88 2.81 14.29 -8.38
C ARG A 88 1.67 13.29 -8.38
N ILE A 89 1.76 12.23 -7.58
CA ILE A 89 0.67 11.25 -7.46
C ILE A 89 -0.57 11.90 -6.86
N ASP A 90 -0.43 12.74 -5.83
CA ASP A 90 -1.56 13.47 -5.25
C ASP A 90 -2.25 14.38 -6.28
N ASP A 91 -1.48 15.03 -7.16
CA ASP A 91 -2.03 15.87 -8.23
C ASP A 91 -2.74 15.03 -9.31
N LEU A 92 -2.15 13.89 -9.72
CA LEU A 92 -2.78 12.95 -10.64
C LEU A 92 -4.04 12.30 -10.06
N ILE A 93 -4.12 12.06 -8.75
CA ILE A 93 -5.34 11.58 -8.09
C ILE A 93 -6.44 12.64 -8.19
N LYS A 94 -6.13 13.92 -7.94
CA LYS A 94 -7.10 15.01 -8.07
C LYS A 94 -7.58 15.17 -9.52
N MET A 95 -6.66 15.09 -10.48
CA MET A 95 -6.99 15.16 -11.90
C MET A 95 -7.85 13.96 -12.35
N SER A 96 -7.45 12.74 -11.98
CA SER A 96 -8.19 11.52 -12.34
C SER A 96 -9.54 11.39 -11.65
N ALA A 97 -9.76 12.05 -10.50
CA ALA A 97 -11.09 12.16 -9.89
C ALA A 97 -12.08 12.99 -10.74
N SER A 98 -11.56 13.92 -11.55
CA SER A 98 -12.36 14.74 -12.46
C SER A 98 -12.47 14.16 -13.88
N SER A 99 -11.66 13.16 -14.24
CA SER A 99 -11.66 12.55 -15.57
C SER A 99 -12.55 11.29 -15.61
N THR A 100 -13.18 11.05 -16.77
CA THR A 100 -13.99 9.84 -17.01
C THR A 100 -13.17 8.60 -17.32
N ASP A 101 -11.84 8.72 -17.40
CA ASP A 101 -10.96 7.60 -17.76
C ASP A 101 -10.66 6.70 -16.55
N ARG A 102 -11.41 5.60 -16.47
CA ARG A 102 -11.28 4.59 -15.42
C ARG A 102 -9.93 3.84 -15.47
N VAL A 103 -9.30 3.73 -16.63
CA VAL A 103 -8.01 3.03 -16.77
C VAL A 103 -6.91 3.87 -16.15
N LEU A 104 -6.89 5.16 -16.48
CA LEU A 104 -5.96 6.13 -15.89
C LEU A 104 -6.09 6.17 -14.37
N ALA A 105 -7.32 6.28 -13.84
CA ALA A 105 -7.57 6.29 -12.41
C ALA A 105 -7.04 5.02 -11.72
N CYS A 106 -7.20 3.84 -12.34
CA CYS A 106 -6.66 2.59 -11.83
C CYS A 106 -5.12 2.57 -11.85
N GLN A 107 -4.49 3.09 -12.90
CA GLN A 107 -3.03 3.18 -13.02
C GLN A 107 -2.43 4.13 -11.97
N VAL A 108 -3.03 5.30 -11.76
CA VAL A 108 -2.61 6.27 -10.73
C VAL A 108 -2.73 5.64 -9.33
N GLN A 109 -3.84 4.95 -9.03
CA GLN A 109 -4.00 4.23 -7.77
C GLN A 109 -2.97 3.10 -7.57
N ARG A 110 -2.57 2.42 -8.65
CA ARG A 110 -1.49 1.42 -8.60
C ARG A 110 -0.15 2.08 -8.26
N TYR A 111 0.19 3.19 -8.90
CA TYR A 111 1.41 3.94 -8.58
C TYR A 111 1.40 4.45 -7.15
N ARG A 112 0.25 4.91 -6.65
CA ARG A 112 0.13 5.31 -5.24
C ARG A 112 0.57 4.20 -4.29
N ARG A 113 0.04 2.98 -4.47
CA ARG A 113 0.43 1.83 -3.64
C ARG A 113 1.92 1.49 -3.72
N ILE A 114 2.50 1.58 -4.92
CA ILE A 114 3.93 1.31 -5.13
C ILE A 114 4.79 2.34 -4.38
N PHE A 115 4.44 3.62 -4.47
CA PHE A 115 5.20 4.68 -3.81
C PHE A 115 4.96 4.72 -2.30
N ASP A 116 3.78 4.33 -1.81
CA ASP A 116 3.54 4.10 -0.38
C ASP A 116 4.46 2.99 0.15
N GLN A 117 4.56 1.86 -0.57
CA GLN A 117 5.49 0.77 -0.23
C GLN A 117 6.95 1.24 -0.23
N LEU A 118 7.38 1.96 -1.28
CA LEU A 118 8.74 2.53 -1.35
C LEU A 118 9.00 3.53 -0.21
N THR A 119 7.99 4.28 0.22
CA THR A 119 8.12 5.23 1.33
C THR A 119 8.39 4.49 2.64
N ASP A 120 7.68 3.38 2.88
CA ASP A 120 7.89 2.56 4.07
C ASP A 120 9.24 1.84 4.06
N GLU A 121 9.64 1.29 2.91
CA GLU A 121 10.98 0.70 2.72
C GLU A 121 12.08 1.74 2.93
N PHE A 122 11.92 2.95 2.37
CA PHE A 122 12.86 4.05 2.58
C PHE A 122 12.96 4.44 4.05
N ARG A 123 11.85 4.47 4.78
CA ARG A 123 11.82 4.80 6.21
C ARG A 123 12.60 3.77 7.02
N LEU A 124 12.46 2.48 6.70
CA LEU A 124 13.23 1.41 7.34
C LEU A 124 14.73 1.52 7.00
N LEU A 125 15.06 1.74 5.73
CA LEU A 125 16.43 1.92 5.27
C LEU A 125 17.08 3.15 5.93
N GLY A 126 16.35 4.26 6.03
CA GLY A 126 16.78 5.48 6.70
C GLY A 126 17.13 5.25 8.17
N LYS A 127 16.27 4.52 8.90
CA LYS A 127 16.56 4.13 10.28
C LYS A 127 17.83 3.29 10.41
N GLN A 128 18.06 2.35 9.49
CA GLN A 128 19.28 1.55 9.49
C GLN A 128 20.53 2.39 9.21
N VAL A 129 20.45 3.34 8.27
CA VAL A 129 21.52 4.31 8.00
C VAL A 129 21.80 5.15 9.23
N ASP A 130 20.77 5.71 9.87
CA ASP A 130 20.91 6.57 11.06
C ASP A 130 21.54 5.81 12.22
N GLN A 131 21.07 4.60 12.53
CA GLN A 131 21.62 3.75 13.59
C GLN A 131 23.09 3.44 13.38
N ARG A 132 23.47 3.06 12.15
CA ARG A 132 24.86 2.73 11.85
C ARG A 132 25.75 3.96 11.77
N TYR A 133 25.26 5.07 11.24
CA TYR A 133 26.00 6.33 11.22
C TYR A 133 26.23 6.83 12.65
N GLN A 134 25.22 6.77 13.52
CA GLN A 134 25.38 7.11 14.94
C GLN A 134 26.42 6.21 15.62
N SER A 135 26.40 4.90 15.34
CA SER A 135 27.43 3.99 15.86
C SER A 135 28.83 4.33 15.33
N PHE A 136 28.94 4.76 14.08
CA PHE A 136 30.21 5.22 13.51
C PHE A 136 30.65 6.57 14.10
N ALA A 137 29.73 7.50 14.35
CA ALA A 137 30.06 8.80 14.92
C ALA A 137 30.54 8.66 16.39
N LEU A 138 29.95 7.74 17.15
CA LEU A 138 30.27 7.51 18.56
C LEU A 138 31.47 6.58 18.77
N PHE A 139 31.70 5.62 17.87
CA PHE A 139 32.71 4.56 18.02
C PHE A 139 33.67 4.44 16.83
N GLY A 140 33.68 5.44 15.95
CA GLY A 140 34.43 5.44 14.69
C GLY A 140 35.94 5.37 14.91
N ASP A 141 36.50 4.26 14.44
CA ASP A 141 37.91 3.94 14.15
C ASP A 141 38.97 4.62 15.05
N ASN A 142 39.65 3.81 15.89
CA ASN A 142 40.80 4.14 16.76
C ASN A 142 42.06 4.62 15.98
N ARG A 143 41.89 5.48 14.98
CA ARG A 143 42.93 6.10 14.17
C ARG A 143 42.89 7.62 14.35
N HIS A 144 42.75 8.08 15.59
CA HIS A 144 43.28 9.40 15.93
C HIS A 144 44.79 9.25 16.15
N PRO A 145 45.65 9.88 15.33
CA PRO A 145 47.06 9.97 15.65
C PRO A 145 47.17 10.81 16.93
N SER A 146 47.63 10.18 18.01
CA SER A 146 48.24 10.79 19.19
C SER A 146 48.15 12.33 19.26
N GLN A 147 47.18 12.85 20.00
CA GLN A 147 47.21 14.22 20.53
C GLN A 147 47.08 14.19 22.06
N PRO A 148 47.78 15.10 22.75
CA PRO A 148 48.25 14.88 24.11
C PRO A 148 47.18 15.15 25.18
N LEU A 149 47.24 14.32 26.23
CA LEU A 149 46.97 14.50 27.66
C LEU A 149 46.09 15.64 28.24
N ASP A 150 45.13 16.23 27.53
CA ASP A 150 44.19 17.22 28.10
C ASP A 150 42.77 16.68 28.39
N MET A 151 42.54 15.36 28.23
CA MET A 151 41.19 14.76 28.31
C MET A 151 40.56 14.65 29.72
N ALA A 152 41.23 15.08 30.79
CA ALA A 152 40.60 15.08 32.12
C ALA A 152 39.53 16.17 32.26
N VAL A 153 39.60 17.25 31.48
CA VAL A 153 38.62 18.35 31.50
C VAL A 153 37.42 18.08 30.57
N ASN A 154 37.61 17.30 29.49
CA ASN A 154 36.55 16.95 28.55
C ASN A 154 35.59 15.87 29.07
N SER A 155 35.99 15.05 30.06
CA SER A 155 35.13 14.03 30.67
C SER A 155 33.84 14.61 31.26
N GLY A 156 33.93 15.74 31.98
CA GLY A 156 32.76 16.41 32.55
C GLY A 156 31.85 17.02 31.48
N GLN A 157 32.43 17.52 30.38
CA GLN A 157 31.69 18.13 29.29
C GLN A 157 30.93 17.08 28.46
N VAL A 158 31.54 15.91 28.23
CA VAL A 158 30.90 14.75 27.58
C VAL A 158 29.75 14.18 28.42
N VAL A 159 29.89 14.15 29.75
CA VAL A 159 28.81 13.72 30.65
C VAL A 159 27.64 14.71 30.62
N VAL A 160 27.91 16.02 30.61
CA VAL A 160 26.86 17.04 30.50
C VAL A 160 26.15 16.98 29.15
N GLU A 161 26.88 16.76 28.06
CA GLU A 161 26.31 16.56 26.73
C GLU A 161 25.44 15.30 26.65
N ALA A 162 25.89 14.18 27.25
CA ALA A 162 25.11 12.96 27.36
C ALA A 162 23.83 13.14 28.23
N ILE A 163 23.90 13.95 29.29
CA ILE A 163 22.72 14.28 30.11
C ILE A 163 21.72 15.10 29.30
N MET A 164 22.20 16.10 28.55
CA MET A 164 21.37 16.92 27.66
C MET A 164 20.69 16.08 26.58
N ASP A 165 21.40 15.12 26.00
CA ASP A 165 20.84 14.19 25.00
C ASP A 165 19.76 13.29 25.61
N VAL A 166 19.97 12.80 26.84
CA VAL A 166 18.98 11.98 27.55
C VAL A 166 17.73 12.80 27.91
N GLU A 167 17.89 14.06 28.34
CA GLU A 167 16.76 14.95 28.60
C GLU A 167 15.96 15.25 27.32
N SER A 168 16.66 15.54 26.23
CA SER A 168 16.06 15.75 24.90
C SER A 168 15.30 14.50 24.41
N LEU A 169 15.89 13.31 24.53
CA LEU A 169 15.24 12.04 24.20
C LEU A 169 14.02 11.77 25.08
N THR A 170 14.07 12.15 26.36
CA THR A 170 12.96 12.00 27.30
C THR A 170 11.81 12.93 26.95
N GLU A 171 12.11 14.19 26.59
CA GLU A 171 11.12 15.15 26.13
C GLU A 171 10.46 14.68 24.82
N GLN A 172 11.26 14.20 23.86
CA GLN A 172 10.77 13.67 22.59
C GLN A 172 9.91 12.40 22.78
N ALA A 173 10.29 11.53 23.72
CA ALA A 173 9.49 10.37 24.11
C ALA A 173 8.15 10.79 24.74
N SER A 174 8.15 11.83 25.58
CA SER A 174 6.92 12.37 26.20
C SER A 174 5.95 12.94 25.16
N LEU A 175 6.47 13.67 24.16
CA LEU A 175 5.68 14.20 23.05
C LEU A 175 5.10 13.08 22.19
N ASN A 176 5.90 12.05 21.88
CA ASN A 176 5.43 10.87 21.16
C ASN A 176 4.32 10.13 21.92
N LEU A 177 4.44 10.03 23.25
CA LEU A 177 3.43 9.41 24.11
C LEU A 177 2.13 10.22 24.11
N GLY A 178 2.22 11.55 24.07
CA GLY A 178 1.08 12.44 23.88
C GLY A 178 0.37 12.24 22.53
N VAL A 179 1.15 12.15 21.44
CA VAL A 179 0.62 11.87 20.09
C VAL A 179 -0.06 10.51 20.06
N LEU A 180 0.55 9.47 20.65
CA LEU A 180 -0.01 8.12 20.73
C LEU A 180 -1.32 8.08 21.52
N ARG A 181 -1.41 8.77 22.66
CA ARG A 181 -2.68 8.90 23.41
C ARG A 181 -3.76 9.56 22.56
N SER A 182 -3.45 10.68 21.92
CA SER A 182 -4.42 11.37 21.05
C SER A 182 -4.86 10.52 19.85
N GLY A 183 -3.94 9.70 19.32
CA GLY A 183 -4.19 8.74 18.25
C GLY A 183 -5.11 7.61 18.71
N ASN A 184 -4.88 7.09 19.92
CA ASN A 184 -5.71 6.05 20.52
C ASN A 184 -7.15 6.54 20.74
N ASP A 185 -7.33 7.78 21.22
CA ASP A 185 -8.67 8.39 21.39
C ASP A 185 -9.39 8.61 20.05
N ARG A 186 -8.65 8.91 18.97
CA ARG A 186 -9.21 8.96 17.62
C ARG A 186 -9.62 7.57 17.14
N MET A 187 -8.78 6.56 17.39
CA MET A 187 -9.03 5.18 17.00
C MET A 187 -10.26 4.60 17.71
N ALA A 188 -10.41 4.86 19.02
CA ALA A 188 -11.59 4.47 19.79
C ALA A 188 -12.88 5.07 19.20
N ARG A 189 -12.85 6.34 18.78
CA ARG A 189 -14.00 6.98 18.10
C ARG A 189 -14.31 6.36 16.73
N ILE A 190 -13.28 5.98 15.97
CA ILE A 190 -13.46 5.28 14.68
C ILE A 190 -14.07 3.90 14.93
N TYR A 191 -13.56 3.15 15.90
CA TYR A 191 -14.13 1.86 16.30
C TYR A 191 -15.59 1.97 16.70
N ALA A 192 -15.95 2.99 17.48
CA ALA A 192 -17.33 3.25 17.85
C ALA A 192 -18.22 3.51 16.60
N ARG A 193 -17.75 4.33 15.65
CA ARG A 193 -18.48 4.60 14.39
C ARG A 193 -18.61 3.36 13.49
N VAL A 194 -17.57 2.55 13.40
CA VAL A 194 -17.62 1.29 12.64
C VAL A 194 -18.60 0.34 13.29
N ASN A 195 -18.59 0.23 14.61
CA ASN A 195 -19.53 -0.62 15.34
C ASN A 195 -20.98 -0.17 15.12
N THR A 196 -21.27 1.13 15.12
CA THR A 196 -22.61 1.64 14.81
C THR A 196 -23.02 1.37 13.36
N MET A 197 -22.12 1.58 12.39
CA MET A 197 -22.40 1.27 10.97
C MET A 197 -22.62 -0.23 10.74
N VAL A 198 -21.82 -1.06 11.39
CA VAL A 198 -21.97 -2.52 11.35
C VAL A 198 -23.33 -2.91 11.93
N HIS A 199 -23.70 -2.36 13.09
CA HIS A 199 -24.98 -2.70 13.71
C HIS A 199 -26.17 -2.25 12.87
N GLU A 200 -26.10 -1.06 12.27
CA GLU A 200 -27.16 -0.50 11.42
C GLU A 200 -27.29 -1.27 10.09
N HIS A 201 -26.18 -1.52 9.40
CA HIS A 201 -26.20 -2.13 8.07
C HIS A 201 -26.24 -3.67 8.06
N LEU A 202 -25.56 -4.37 8.97
CA LEU A 202 -25.63 -5.85 9.01
C LEU A 202 -26.97 -6.35 9.55
N PHE A 203 -27.61 -5.62 10.46
CA PHE A 203 -28.93 -6.00 10.95
C PHE A 203 -29.98 -5.92 9.83
N ASP A 204 -29.89 -4.90 8.98
CA ASP A 204 -30.76 -4.76 7.81
C ASP A 204 -30.52 -5.84 6.75
N ILE A 205 -29.25 -6.25 6.53
CA ILE A 205 -28.93 -7.34 5.61
C ILE A 205 -29.52 -8.67 6.11
N HIS A 206 -29.43 -8.98 7.41
CA HIS A 206 -30.03 -10.20 7.95
C HIS A 206 -31.55 -10.19 7.89
N LYS A 207 -32.19 -9.04 8.15
CA LYS A 207 -33.64 -8.87 8.04
C LYS A 207 -34.11 -9.01 6.58
N LEU A 208 -33.36 -8.44 5.64
CA LEU A 208 -33.62 -8.56 4.20
C LEU A 208 -33.46 -10.00 3.72
N GLN A 209 -32.41 -10.70 4.15
CA GLN A 209 -32.17 -12.11 3.83
C GLN A 209 -33.31 -13.01 4.33
N ARG A 210 -33.85 -12.72 5.53
CA ARG A 210 -34.99 -13.45 6.09
C ARG A 210 -36.27 -13.22 5.28
N ASN A 211 -36.52 -11.99 4.85
CA ASN A 211 -37.65 -11.65 3.98
C ASN A 211 -37.55 -12.29 2.59
N ILE A 212 -36.35 -12.27 1.98
CA ILE A 212 -36.10 -12.91 0.68
C ILE A 212 -36.34 -14.43 0.78
N ASN A 213 -35.78 -15.08 1.80
CA ASN A 213 -35.98 -16.51 2.02
C ASN A 213 -37.45 -16.87 2.27
N TYR A 214 -38.19 -16.03 3.02
CA TYR A 214 -39.62 -16.25 3.25
C TYR A 214 -40.43 -16.19 1.94
N VAL A 215 -40.18 -15.19 1.09
CA VAL A 215 -40.86 -15.05 -0.21
C VAL A 215 -40.48 -16.21 -1.15
N LEU A 216 -39.20 -16.60 -1.17
CA LEU A 216 -38.72 -17.71 -1.99
C LEU A 216 -39.35 -19.05 -1.57
N LEU A 217 -39.43 -19.32 -0.26
CA LEU A 217 -40.06 -20.53 0.27
C LEU A 217 -41.56 -20.56 -0.08
N ARG A 218 -42.27 -19.45 0.14
CA ARG A 218 -43.71 -19.33 -0.18
C ARG A 218 -43.98 -19.57 -1.67
N ASN A 219 -43.18 -18.96 -2.54
CA ASN A 219 -43.32 -19.15 -3.99
C ASN A 219 -43.04 -20.60 -4.40
N ARG A 220 -42.02 -21.24 -3.82
CA ARG A 220 -41.72 -22.65 -4.08
C ARG A 220 -42.86 -23.57 -3.62
N THR A 221 -43.49 -23.31 -2.47
CA THR A 221 -44.64 -24.06 -1.99
C THR A 221 -45.84 -23.90 -2.93
N VAL A 222 -46.15 -22.66 -3.34
CA VAL A 222 -47.26 -22.39 -4.28
C VAL A 222 -47.03 -23.10 -5.61
N THR A 223 -45.84 -22.99 -6.20
CA THR A 223 -45.52 -23.69 -7.45
C THR A 223 -45.59 -25.21 -7.30
N SER A 224 -45.14 -25.77 -6.17
CA SER A 224 -45.26 -27.20 -5.89
C SER A 224 -46.71 -27.65 -5.78
N LEU A 225 -47.59 -26.83 -5.18
CA LEU A 225 -49.01 -27.12 -5.03
C LEU A 225 -49.73 -27.09 -6.38
N VAL A 226 -49.42 -26.09 -7.22
CA VAL A 226 -49.95 -25.99 -8.59
C VAL A 226 -49.50 -27.17 -9.45
N MET A 227 -48.21 -27.54 -9.40
CA MET A 227 -47.71 -28.70 -10.14
C MET A 227 -48.33 -30.01 -9.66
N GLY A 228 -48.52 -30.18 -8.34
CA GLY A 228 -49.21 -31.33 -7.77
C GLY A 228 -50.66 -31.42 -8.23
N PHE A 229 -51.38 -30.30 -8.26
CA PHE A 229 -52.76 -30.23 -8.75
C PHE A 229 -52.85 -30.58 -10.25
N CYS A 230 -51.94 -30.05 -11.08
CA CYS A 230 -51.88 -30.39 -12.50
C CYS A 230 -51.62 -31.89 -12.74
N LEU A 231 -50.68 -32.49 -12.01
CA LEU A 231 -50.40 -33.93 -12.10
C LEU A 231 -51.59 -34.76 -11.64
N PHE A 232 -52.27 -34.35 -10.56
CA PHE A 232 -53.47 -35.01 -10.08
C PHE A 232 -54.58 -35.02 -11.14
N LEU A 233 -54.81 -33.89 -11.82
CA LEU A 233 -55.79 -33.81 -12.92
C LEU A 233 -55.42 -34.70 -14.10
N ILE A 234 -54.14 -34.79 -14.47
CA ILE A 234 -53.67 -35.67 -15.54
C ILE A 234 -53.90 -37.14 -15.17
N ILE A 235 -53.52 -37.55 -13.96
CA ILE A 235 -53.71 -38.93 -13.48
C ILE A 235 -55.20 -39.26 -13.38
N TYR A 236 -56.00 -38.36 -12.82
CA TYR A 236 -57.45 -38.52 -12.73
C TYR A 236 -58.08 -38.72 -14.10
N LYS A 237 -57.70 -37.91 -15.09
CA LYS A 237 -58.18 -38.04 -16.48
C LYS A 237 -57.76 -39.38 -17.10
N LEU A 238 -56.54 -39.85 -16.86
CA LEU A 238 -56.07 -41.15 -17.37
C LEU A 238 -56.83 -42.32 -16.76
N ILE A 239 -57.11 -42.27 -15.45
CA ILE A 239 -57.89 -43.31 -14.77
C ILE A 239 -59.34 -43.32 -15.28
N LEU A 240 -59.97 -42.14 -15.40
CA LEU A 240 -61.34 -42.03 -15.92
C LEU A 240 -61.44 -42.57 -17.35
N SER A 241 -60.46 -42.27 -18.21
CA SER A 241 -60.36 -42.76 -19.58
C SER A 241 -60.09 -44.26 -19.70
N LYS A 242 -59.75 -44.94 -18.61
CA LYS A 242 -59.55 -46.41 -18.57
C LYS A 242 -60.73 -47.15 -17.97
N ILE A 243 -61.63 -46.45 -17.28
CA ILE A 243 -62.81 -47.01 -16.61
C ILE A 243 -64.07 -46.86 -17.49
N VAL A 244 -64.13 -45.83 -18.34
CA VAL A 244 -65.11 -45.69 -19.43
C VAL A 244 -64.59 -46.38 -20.68
#